data_AF-A0A9D9KZ35-F1
#
_entry.id   AF-A0A9D9KZ35-F1
#
_cell.length_a   1.000
_cell.length_b   1.000
_cell.length_c   1.000
_cell.angle_alpha   90.00
_cell.angle_beta   90.00
_cell.angle_gamma   90.00
#
_symmetry.space_group_name_H-M   'P 1'
#
loop_
_entity.id
_entity.type
_entity.pdbx_description
1 polymer ?
#
loop_
_entity_poly.entity_id
_entity_poly.type
_entity_poly.pdbx_seq_one_letter_code
_entity_poly.pdbx_strand_id
1 'polypeptide(L)'
;NLSWVEHVTEIEQTYLCFSPEMRLRKYDSGASYEFTVKSNMRSDGLARDETNVAITEEEYNDLIRKKEGNTIHKTRYQFMDAGQVIAIDIFHGDLDGLAYMEIEFPDFEAAEKFETPDLVIADVTSDIRYKNGHLARYGIPERDE
;
A
#
# COMPACT_ATOMS: atom_id res chain seq x y z
N ASN A 1 -4.41 -23.50 7.48
CA ASN A 1 -5.61 -23.04 8.21
C ASN A 1 -5.29 -21.63 8.69
N LEU A 2 -5.85 -20.60 8.05
CA LEU A 2 -5.55 -19.18 8.30
C LEU A 2 -6.55 -18.59 9.31
N SER A 3 -6.78 -19.28 10.43
CA SER A 3 -7.83 -18.92 11.39
C SER A 3 -7.59 -17.62 12.16
N TRP A 4 -6.40 -17.02 12.00
CA TRP A 4 -6.02 -15.74 12.58
C TRP A 4 -6.22 -14.56 11.62
N VAL A 5 -6.52 -14.81 10.34
CA VAL A 5 -6.79 -13.74 9.38
C VAL A 5 -8.21 -13.25 9.55
N GLU A 6 -8.37 -11.95 9.80
CA GLU A 6 -9.68 -11.32 9.94
C GLU A 6 -10.24 -10.92 8.58
N HIS A 7 -9.38 -10.36 7.72
CA HIS A 7 -9.76 -9.88 6.40
C HIS A 7 -8.73 -10.29 5.34
N VAL A 8 -9.24 -10.78 4.20
CA VAL A 8 -8.45 -11.02 2.98
C VAL A 8 -9.04 -10.15 1.88
N THR A 9 -8.20 -9.33 1.27
CA THR A 9 -8.63 -8.35 0.26
C THR A 9 -7.70 -8.42 -0.94
N GLU A 10 -8.27 -8.65 -2.11
CA GLU A 10 -7.56 -8.46 -3.39
C GLU A 10 -7.62 -6.98 -3.75
N ILE A 11 -6.44 -6.41 -4.05
CA ILE A 11 -6.27 -4.98 -4.31
C ILE A 11 -5.60 -4.81 -5.68
N GLU A 12 -6.26 -4.07 -6.56
CA GLU A 12 -5.64 -3.48 -7.74
C GLU A 12 -5.39 -2.00 -7.47
N GLN A 13 -4.14 -1.55 -7.52
CA GLN A 13 -3.77 -0.17 -7.27
C GLN A 13 -3.07 0.43 -8.49
N THR A 14 -3.60 1.56 -8.96
CA THR A 14 -3.07 2.25 -10.13
C THR A 14 -2.88 3.74 -9.84
N TYR A 15 -1.81 4.33 -10.36
CA TYR A 15 -1.53 5.75 -10.18
C TYR A 15 -2.01 6.56 -11.39
N LEU A 16 -2.59 7.74 -11.14
CA LEU A 16 -2.91 8.73 -12.17
C LEU A 16 -1.89 9.86 -12.21
N CYS A 17 -1.21 10.09 -11.10
CA CYS A 17 -0.10 11.04 -10.97
C CYS A 17 0.72 10.65 -9.73
N PHE A 18 2.02 10.92 -9.78
CA PHE A 18 2.93 10.62 -8.66
C PHE A 18 3.33 11.85 -7.84
N SER A 19 3.06 13.07 -8.36
CA SER A 19 3.33 14.32 -7.64
C SER A 19 2.38 15.44 -8.11
N PRO A 20 1.34 15.78 -7.32
CA PRO A 20 0.89 15.09 -6.10
C PRO A 20 0.45 13.63 -6.39
N GLU A 21 0.53 12.75 -5.40
CA GLU A 21 0.10 11.35 -5.57
C GLU A 21 -1.42 11.31 -5.72
N MET A 22 -1.89 10.82 -6.87
CA MET A 22 -3.28 10.49 -7.14
C MET A 22 -3.34 9.02 -7.53
N ARG A 23 -4.12 8.23 -6.81
CA ARG A 23 -4.24 6.78 -7.07
C ARG A 23 -5.69 6.31 -7.06
N LEU A 24 -5.94 5.27 -7.82
CA LEU A 24 -7.16 4.49 -7.83
C LEU A 24 -6.89 3.14 -7.18
N ARG A 25 -7.84 2.67 -6.37
CA ARG A 25 -7.87 1.30 -5.87
C ARG A 25 -9.19 0.64 -6.21
N LYS A 26 -9.11 -0.62 -6.62
CA LYS A 26 -10.25 -1.55 -6.74
C LYS A 26 -10.03 -2.66 -5.72
N TYR A 27 -11.08 -2.96 -4.98
CA TYR A 27 -11.10 -4.01 -3.98
C TYR A 27 -12.10 -5.09 -4.44
N ASP A 28 -11.62 -6.27 -4.81
CA ASP A 28 -12.52 -7.30 -5.38
C ASP A 28 -13.41 -7.95 -4.31
N SER A 29 -13.01 -7.91 -3.04
CA SER A 29 -13.84 -8.32 -1.92
C SER A 29 -14.94 -7.28 -1.69
N GLY A 30 -16.02 -7.37 -2.47
CA GLY A 30 -17.16 -6.45 -2.40
C GLY A 30 -17.24 -5.42 -3.52
N ALA A 31 -16.40 -5.54 -4.56
CA ALA A 31 -16.40 -4.70 -5.77
C ALA A 31 -16.53 -3.19 -5.47
N SER A 32 -15.62 -2.67 -4.64
CA SER A 32 -15.58 -1.25 -4.27
C SER A 32 -14.38 -0.54 -4.89
N TYR A 33 -14.53 0.77 -5.08
CA TYR A 33 -13.56 1.60 -5.79
C TYR A 33 -13.26 2.85 -4.97
N GLU A 34 -11.99 3.23 -4.93
CA GLU A 34 -11.50 4.38 -4.17
C GLU A 34 -10.59 5.23 -5.04
N PHE A 35 -10.76 6.54 -4.96
CA PHE A 35 -9.81 7.53 -5.44
C PHE A 35 -9.15 8.20 -4.24
N THR A 36 -7.82 8.19 -4.22
CA THR A 36 -7.01 8.83 -3.19
C THR A 36 -6.22 9.99 -3.78
N VAL A 37 -6.20 11.12 -3.08
CA VAL A 37 -5.25 12.21 -3.32
C VAL A 37 -4.41 12.42 -2.07
N LYS A 38 -3.08 12.38 -2.19
CA LYS A 38 -2.18 12.87 -1.16
C LYS A 38 -1.72 14.28 -1.51
N SER A 39 -2.07 15.24 -0.68
CA SER A 39 -1.62 16.62 -0.85
C SER A 39 -0.12 16.75 -0.58
N ASN A 40 0.47 17.81 -1.13
CA ASN A 40 1.84 18.17 -0.79
C ASN A 40 1.92 18.51 0.70
N MET A 41 3.13 18.34 1.24
CA MET A 41 3.49 18.61 2.64
C MET A 41 2.81 19.89 3.14
N ARG A 42 2.08 19.79 4.25
CA ARG A 42 1.51 20.96 4.92
C ARG A 42 2.63 21.94 5.25
N SER A 43 2.29 23.23 5.36
CA SER A 43 3.25 24.31 5.59
C SER A 43 4.07 24.18 6.88
N ASP A 44 3.66 23.29 7.79
CA ASP A 44 4.38 22.94 9.03
C ASP A 44 5.45 21.85 8.84
N GLY A 45 5.54 21.22 7.67
CA GLY A 45 6.50 20.16 7.39
C GLY A 45 6.20 18.82 8.06
N LEU A 46 5.03 18.65 8.69
CA LEU A 46 4.79 17.52 9.60
C LEU A 46 3.77 16.51 9.08
N ALA A 47 2.93 16.86 8.10
CA ALA A 47 1.96 15.92 7.55
C ALA A 47 1.63 16.17 6.07
N ARG A 48 1.31 15.10 5.34
CA ARG A 48 0.61 15.14 4.06
C ARG A 48 -0.84 14.74 4.34
N ASP A 49 -1.80 15.53 3.87
CA ASP A 49 -3.20 15.11 3.98
C ASP A 49 -3.47 14.05 2.92
N GLU A 50 -4.02 12.92 3.32
CA GLU A 50 -4.51 11.88 2.43
C GLU A 50 -6.03 11.90 2.47
N THR A 51 -6.64 12.15 1.32
CA THR A 51 -8.10 12.13 1.18
C THR A 51 -8.49 10.93 0.34
N ASN A 52 -9.28 10.04 0.92
CA ASN A 52 -9.87 8.88 0.26
C ASN A 52 -11.35 9.16 -0.05
N VAL A 53 -11.75 8.94 -1.29
CA VAL A 53 -13.12 9.13 -1.78
C VAL A 53 -13.59 7.84 -2.43
N ALA A 54 -14.71 7.30 -1.95
CA ALA A 54 -15.38 6.20 -2.64
C ALA A 54 -15.91 6.70 -3.99
N ILE A 55 -15.63 5.95 -5.05
CA ILE A 55 -16.09 6.26 -6.41
C ILE A 55 -16.91 5.09 -6.94
N THR A 56 -17.68 5.37 -8.00
CA THR A 56 -18.42 4.35 -8.74
C THR A 56 -17.49 3.54 -9.65
N GLU A 57 -17.95 2.37 -10.08
CA GLU A 57 -17.28 1.56 -11.09
C GLU A 57 -17.11 2.32 -12.42
N GLU A 58 -18.11 3.10 -12.82
CA GLU A 58 -18.08 3.92 -14.04
C GLU A 58 -16.96 4.97 -13.96
N GLU A 59 -16.89 5.72 -12.86
CA GLU A 59 -15.81 6.68 -12.61
C GLU A 59 -14.44 6.01 -12.60
N TYR A 60 -14.30 4.84 -11.97
CA TYR A 60 -13.06 4.08 -11.98
C TYR A 60 -12.65 3.70 -13.41
N ASN A 61 -13.57 3.15 -14.19
CA ASN A 61 -13.32 2.70 -15.57
C ASN A 61 -13.00 3.84 -16.54
N ASP A 62 -13.45 5.06 -16.24
CA ASP A 62 -13.08 6.25 -17.00
C ASP A 62 -11.71 6.79 -16.58
N LEU A 63 -11.45 6.87 -15.27
CA LEU A 63 -10.20 7.42 -14.74
C LEU A 63 -9.00 6.50 -15.00
N ILE A 64 -9.17 5.17 -14.92
CA ILE A 64 -8.10 4.19 -15.10
C ILE A 64 -7.42 4.29 -16.48
N ARG A 65 -8.14 4.80 -17.49
CA ARG A 65 -7.61 5.06 -18.84
C ARG A 65 -6.49 6.11 -18.85
N LYS A 66 -6.38 6.91 -17.79
CA LYS A 66 -5.36 7.94 -17.60
C LYS A 66 -4.19 7.46 -16.73
N LYS A 67 -4.06 6.15 -16.51
CA LYS A 67 -3.01 5.61 -15.64
C LYS A 67 -1.60 6.03 -16.07
N GLU A 68 -0.77 6.28 -15.07
CA GLU A 68 0.67 6.39 -15.20
C GLU A 68 1.35 5.23 -14.48
N GLY A 69 2.36 4.64 -15.11
CA GLY A 69 3.06 3.47 -14.57
C GLY A 69 2.23 2.19 -14.64
N ASN A 70 2.72 1.16 -13.96
CA ASN A 70 2.13 -0.17 -13.90
C ASN A 70 1.09 -0.26 -12.79
N THR A 71 0.09 -1.12 -13.02
CA THR A 71 -0.90 -1.46 -12.00
C THR A 71 -0.29 -2.48 -11.04
N ILE A 72 -0.38 -2.20 -9.74
CA ILE A 72 0.04 -3.10 -8.68
C ILE A 72 -1.12 -4.03 -8.34
N HIS A 73 -0.86 -5.33 -8.33
CA HIS A 73 -1.78 -6.36 -7.88
C HIS A 73 -1.23 -6.99 -6.59
N LYS A 74 -2.08 -7.12 -5.57
CA LYS A 74 -1.69 -7.78 -4.31
C LYS A 74 -2.87 -8.35 -3.55
N THR A 75 -2.63 -9.43 -2.81
CA THR A 75 -3.53 -9.91 -1.75
C THR A 75 -3.06 -9.35 -0.42
N ARG A 76 -3.92 -8.62 0.28
CA ARG A 76 -3.69 -8.15 1.65
C ARG A 76 -4.37 -9.08 2.65
N TYR A 77 -3.57 -9.66 3.55
CA TYR A 77 -4.03 -10.37 4.74
C TYR A 77 -3.93 -9.43 5.93
N GLN A 78 -5.06 -9.12 6.56
CA GLN A 78 -5.11 -8.20 7.69
C GLN A 78 -5.66 -8.90 8.93
N PHE A 79 -5.02 -8.62 10.07
CA PHE A 79 -5.39 -9.16 11.37
C PHE A 79 -4.93 -8.22 12.48
N MET A 80 -5.56 -8.33 13.64
CA MET A 80 -5.14 -7.64 14.85
C MET A 80 -4.20 -8.52 15.67
N ASP A 81 -3.06 -7.96 16.07
CA ASP A 81 -2.15 -8.60 17.03
C ASP A 81 -1.66 -7.57 18.05
N ALA A 82 -1.69 -7.95 19.33
CA ALA A 82 -1.34 -7.07 20.46
C ALA A 82 -1.96 -5.65 20.42
N GLY A 83 -3.13 -5.49 19.80
CA GLY A 83 -3.81 -4.19 19.64
C GLY A 83 -3.33 -3.33 18.47
N GLN A 84 -2.46 -3.87 17.61
CA GLN A 84 -1.98 -3.25 16.38
C GLN A 84 -2.62 -3.93 15.17
N VAL A 85 -2.85 -3.15 14.11
CA VAL A 85 -3.28 -3.70 12.83
C VAL A 85 -2.04 -4.09 12.05
N ILE A 86 -1.94 -5.37 11.71
CA ILE A 86 -0.89 -5.90 10.86
C ILE A 86 -1.50 -6.25 9.50
N ALA A 87 -0.85 -5.78 8.43
CA ALA A 87 -1.19 -6.08 7.06
C ALA A 87 -0.01 -6.77 6.37
N ILE A 88 -0.22 -8.02 5.94
CA ILE A 88 0.72 -8.73 5.07
C ILE A 88 0.24 -8.59 3.63
N ASP A 89 1.03 -7.93 2.80
CA ASP A 89 0.79 -7.80 1.38
C ASP A 89 1.63 -8.82 0.61
N ILE A 90 0.98 -9.68 -0.17
CA ILE A 90 1.63 -10.55 -1.14
C ILE A 90 1.37 -9.98 -2.52
N PHE A 91 2.44 -9.55 -3.20
CA PHE A 91 2.35 -8.92 -4.51
C PHE A 91 2.34 -9.97 -5.62
N HIS A 92 1.62 -9.64 -6.71
CA HIS A 92 1.41 -10.52 -7.84
C HIS A 92 1.85 -9.88 -9.17
N GLY A 93 2.05 -10.71 -10.19
CA GLY A 93 2.35 -10.29 -11.56
C GLY A 93 3.77 -9.73 -11.69
N ASP A 94 3.92 -8.51 -12.18
CA ASP A 94 5.24 -7.87 -12.37
C ASP A 94 6.03 -7.69 -11.05
N LEU A 95 5.35 -7.82 -9.90
CA LEU A 95 5.95 -7.73 -8.56
C LEU A 95 5.94 -9.09 -7.83
N ASP A 96 5.76 -10.20 -8.54
CA ASP A 96 5.82 -11.56 -7.99
C ASP A 96 7.13 -11.78 -7.20
N GLY A 97 7.00 -12.36 -6.01
CA GLY A 97 8.13 -12.63 -5.11
C GLY A 97 8.42 -11.52 -4.09
N LEU A 98 7.71 -10.40 -4.17
CA LEU A 98 7.71 -9.36 -3.14
C LEU A 98 6.59 -9.59 -2.12
N ALA A 99 6.91 -9.45 -0.83
CA ALA A 99 5.93 -9.48 0.24
C ALA A 99 6.30 -8.44 1.30
N TYR A 100 5.30 -7.70 1.79
CA TYR A 100 5.46 -6.72 2.87
C TYR A 100 4.68 -7.13 4.09
N MET A 101 5.20 -6.72 5.25
CA MET A 101 4.46 -6.65 6.49
C MET A 101 4.43 -5.18 6.91
N GLU A 102 3.26 -4.56 6.81
CA GLU A 102 3.01 -3.19 7.27
C GLU A 102 2.32 -3.26 8.63
N ILE A 103 2.78 -2.43 9.57
CA ILE A 103 2.22 -2.31 10.91
C ILE A 103 1.93 -0.84 11.17
N GLU A 104 0.71 -0.55 11.62
CA GLU A 104 0.33 0.79 12.04
C GLU A 104 0.51 0.94 13.56
N PHE A 105 1.40 1.85 13.94
CA PHE A 105 1.63 2.20 15.34
C PHE A 105 0.89 3.49 15.70
N PRO A 106 0.36 3.61 16.93
CA PRO A 106 -0.31 4.83 17.37
C PRO A 106 0.66 6.02 17.49
N ASP A 107 1.93 5.75 17.73
CA ASP A 107 3.00 6.73 17.86
C ASP A 107 4.38 6.11 17.60
N PHE A 108 5.40 6.95 17.60
CA PHE A 108 6.79 6.56 17.36
C PHE A 108 7.37 5.70 18.49
N GLU A 109 6.96 5.93 19.74
CA GLU A 109 7.47 5.16 20.88
C GLU A 109 7.01 3.69 20.83
N ALA A 110 5.77 3.45 20.38
CA ALA A 110 5.26 2.11 20.13
C ALA A 110 6.00 1.42 18.99
N ALA A 111 6.38 2.15 17.94
CA ALA A 111 7.16 1.61 16.83
C ALA A 111 8.59 1.21 17.26
N GLU A 112 9.26 2.04 18.07
CA GLU A 112 10.63 1.76 18.57
C GLU A 112 10.69 0.52 19.47
N LYS A 113 9.59 0.20 20.17
CA LYS A 113 9.51 -0.96 21.07
C LYS A 113 9.08 -2.24 20.36
N PHE A 114 8.71 -2.18 19.09
CA PHE A 114 8.23 -3.34 18.36
C PHE A 114 9.38 -4.29 18.03
N GLU A 115 9.29 -5.54 18.52
CA GLU A 115 10.24 -6.58 18.17
C GLU A 115 9.85 -7.21 16.83
N THR A 116 10.70 -7.01 15.83
CA THR A 116 10.45 -7.51 14.48
C THR A 116 10.57 -9.04 14.46
N PRO A 117 9.57 -9.78 13.95
CA PRO A 117 9.63 -11.23 13.83
C PRO A 117 10.76 -11.72 12.90
N ASP A 118 11.35 -12.88 13.22
CA ASP A 118 12.47 -13.49 12.46
C ASP A 118 12.19 -13.73 10.96
N LEU A 119 10.91 -13.81 10.57
CA LEU A 119 10.51 -13.97 9.17
C LEU A 119 10.75 -12.71 8.32
N VAL A 120 10.92 -11.55 8.96
CA VAL A 120 11.16 -10.28 8.28
C VAL A 120 12.64 -10.19 7.93
N ILE A 121 12.92 -10.13 6.64
CA ILE A 121 14.29 -10.17 6.12
C ILE A 121 14.95 -8.80 5.99
N ALA A 122 14.16 -7.72 6.00
CA ALA A 122 14.64 -6.35 5.87
C ALA A 122 13.59 -5.35 6.34
N ASP A 123 14.03 -4.28 7.01
CA ASP A 123 13.23 -3.08 7.22
C ASP A 123 13.47 -2.10 6.07
N VAL A 124 12.41 -1.85 5.28
CA VAL A 124 12.43 -0.93 4.14
C VAL A 124 11.59 0.33 4.38
N THR A 125 11.27 0.64 5.65
CA THR A 125 10.36 1.74 6.03
C THR A 125 10.83 3.08 5.49
N SER A 126 12.15 3.34 5.47
CA SER A 126 12.73 4.60 4.98
C SER A 126 13.20 4.54 3.52
N ASP A 127 13.22 3.36 2.89
CA ASP A 127 13.70 3.22 1.51
C ASP A 127 12.61 3.60 0.50
N ILE A 128 12.86 4.67 -0.26
CA ILE A 128 11.90 5.18 -1.24
C ILE A 128 11.65 4.17 -2.36
N ARG A 129 12.63 3.31 -2.67
CA ARG A 129 12.58 2.35 -3.78
C ARG A 129 11.49 1.30 -3.57
N TYR A 130 11.19 1.01 -2.31
CA TYR A 130 10.19 0.05 -1.87
C TYR A 130 8.81 0.67 -1.62
N LYS A 131 8.65 1.99 -1.82
CA LYS A 131 7.32 2.62 -1.77
C LYS A 131 6.49 2.22 -2.99
N ASN A 132 5.20 1.97 -2.81
CA ASN A 132 4.30 1.53 -3.88
C ASN A 132 4.33 2.42 -5.14
N GLY A 133 4.47 3.74 -4.98
CA GLY A 133 4.59 4.65 -6.14
C GLY A 133 5.88 4.44 -6.93
N HIS A 134 6.98 4.07 -6.26
CA HIS A 134 8.23 3.72 -6.92
C HIS A 134 8.12 2.36 -7.61
N LEU A 135 7.59 1.34 -6.92
CA LEU A 135 7.35 0.01 -7.49
C LEU A 135 6.46 0.07 -8.74
N ALA A 136 5.40 0.88 -8.72
CA ALA A 136 4.53 1.07 -9.87
C ALA A 136 5.25 1.68 -11.07
N ARG A 137 6.30 2.50 -10.85
CA ARG A 137 7.08 3.12 -11.94
C ARG A 137 8.21 2.23 -12.46
N TYR A 138 8.87 1.53 -11.55
CA TYR A 138 10.19 0.97 -11.82
C TYR A 138 10.32 -0.52 -11.51
N GLY A 139 9.29 -1.15 -10.93
CA GLY A 139 9.32 -2.56 -10.52
C GLY A 139 10.10 -2.78 -9.22
N ILE A 140 10.44 -4.05 -8.96
CA ILE A 140 11.22 -4.46 -7.78
C ILE A 140 12.64 -3.89 -7.90
N PRO A 141 13.16 -3.20 -6.86
CA PRO A 141 14.53 -2.68 -6.89
C PRO A 141 15.56 -3.80 -7.07
N GLU A 142 16.58 -3.56 -7.89
CA GLU A 142 17.75 -4.45 -7.93
C GLU A 142 18.41 -4.45 -6.54
N ARG A 143 18.77 -5.64 -6.04
CA ARG A 143 19.52 -5.74 -4.80
C ARG A 143 20.94 -5.24 -5.08
N ASP A 144 21.40 -4.29 -4.27
CA ASP A 144 22.81 -3.91 -4.27
C ASP A 144 23.61 -5.18 -3.89
N GLU A 145 24.52 -5.61 -4.78
CA GLU A 145 25.38 -6.81 -4.58
C GLU A 145 26.31 -6.69 -3.36
#